data_AF-A0A1H3Z4L2-F1
#
_entry.id   AF-A0A1H3Z4L2-F1
#
_cell.length_a   1.000
_cell.length_b   1.000
_cell.length_c   1.000
_cell.angle_alpha   90.00
_cell.angle_beta   90.00
_cell.angle_gamma   90.00
#
_symmetry.space_group_name_H-M   'P 1'
#
loop_
_entity.id
_entity.type
_entity.pdbx_description
1 polymer ?
#
loop_
_entity_poly.entity_id
_entity_poly.type
_entity_poly.pdbx_seq_one_letter_code
_entity_poly.pdbx_strand_id
1 'polypeptide(L)'
;MAQLPTLKELHQSPEEAFKNDQFRLLLNQEPHITWIKKHPLAKAKNDQGQTVPAEYLPIDKIESLLDYIFQDWYPEILSTQALFNSITVTVRVHLKWPTTGEWRFYDGVGAATIQVDKGSMAGDLSAIKASAVQMAAPSAKSYAIKDACEHLGKLFGRDLNRRDTVMLAGAYSKEQPLEQQPAPQVQYQQTPVQAAPQQYQPQAAPQQQAPPQSAPQASPVQQSFSFNPANL
;
A
#
# COMPACT_ATOMS: atom_id res chain seq x y z
N MET A 1 -38.14 -12.33 -13.06
CA MET A 1 -36.76 -11.79 -12.89
C MET A 1 -35.81 -12.95 -13.11
N ALA A 2 -34.81 -12.82 -13.99
CA ALA A 2 -33.85 -13.89 -14.21
C ALA A 2 -33.00 -14.09 -12.95
N GLN A 3 -32.88 -15.33 -12.48
CA GLN A 3 -32.07 -15.67 -11.32
C GLN A 3 -30.58 -15.54 -11.70
N LEU A 4 -29.82 -14.78 -10.92
CA LEU A 4 -28.39 -14.61 -11.14
C LEU A 4 -27.66 -15.94 -10.89
N PRO A 5 -26.70 -16.31 -11.76
CA PRO A 5 -25.93 -17.53 -11.57
C PRO A 5 -25.11 -17.47 -10.29
N THR A 6 -24.92 -18.62 -9.64
CA THR A 6 -24.07 -18.73 -8.44
C THR A 6 -22.58 -18.66 -8.81
N LEU A 7 -21.69 -18.34 -7.85
CA LEU A 7 -20.23 -18.31 -8.11
C LEU A 7 -19.71 -19.63 -8.70
N LYS A 8 -20.32 -20.76 -8.31
CA LYS A 8 -19.97 -22.09 -8.82
C LYS A 8 -20.36 -22.29 -10.29
N GLU A 9 -21.39 -21.62 -10.77
CA GLU A 9 -21.88 -21.70 -12.15
C GLU A 9 -21.10 -20.79 -13.12
N LEU A 10 -20.23 -19.90 -12.61
CA LEU A 10 -19.41 -19.01 -13.44
C LEU A 10 -18.26 -19.75 -14.15
N HIS A 11 -17.89 -20.95 -13.68
CA HIS A 11 -16.77 -21.71 -14.22
C HIS A 11 -17.25 -22.96 -14.95
N GLN A 12 -16.88 -23.07 -16.22
CA GLN A 12 -17.23 -24.21 -17.09
C GLN A 12 -16.58 -25.52 -16.61
N SER A 13 -15.46 -25.44 -15.88
CA SER A 13 -14.69 -26.57 -15.37
C SER A 13 -14.49 -26.46 -13.85
N PRO A 14 -15.29 -27.16 -13.02
CA PRO A 14 -15.18 -27.11 -11.56
C PRO A 14 -13.82 -27.54 -11.01
N GLU A 15 -13.16 -28.52 -11.65
CA GLU A 15 -11.85 -29.02 -11.21
C GLU A 15 -10.73 -27.99 -11.44
N GLU A 16 -10.72 -27.32 -12.58
CA GLU A 16 -9.76 -26.26 -12.90
C GLU A 16 -9.98 -25.03 -12.00
N ALA A 17 -11.25 -24.68 -11.74
CA ALA A 17 -11.62 -23.63 -10.81
C ALA A 17 -11.08 -23.93 -9.40
N PHE A 18 -11.24 -25.17 -8.93
CA PHE A 18 -10.69 -25.61 -7.64
C PHE A 18 -9.15 -25.53 -7.61
N LYS A 19 -8.45 -26.02 -8.64
CA LYS A 19 -6.98 -25.94 -8.71
C LYS A 19 -6.50 -24.49 -8.70
N ASN A 20 -7.14 -23.62 -9.46
CA ASN A 20 -6.82 -22.19 -9.52
C ASN A 20 -7.11 -21.48 -8.19
N ASP A 21 -8.19 -21.85 -7.49
CA ASP A 21 -8.51 -21.32 -6.16
C ASP A 21 -7.47 -21.73 -5.12
N GLN A 22 -7.11 -23.02 -5.07
CA GLN A 22 -6.02 -23.52 -4.21
C GLN A 22 -4.69 -22.84 -4.51
N PHE A 23 -4.38 -22.62 -5.78
CA PHE A 23 -3.17 -21.91 -6.18
C PHE A 23 -3.20 -20.44 -5.72
N ARG A 24 -4.34 -19.76 -5.87
CA ARG A 24 -4.52 -18.40 -5.35
C ARG A 24 -4.42 -18.32 -3.83
N LEU A 25 -4.86 -19.35 -3.10
CA LEU A 25 -4.65 -19.43 -1.66
C LEU A 25 -3.16 -19.52 -1.31
N LEU A 26 -2.39 -20.30 -2.07
CA LEU A 26 -0.94 -20.40 -1.89
C LEU A 26 -0.24 -19.05 -2.14
N LEU A 27 -0.62 -18.33 -3.19
CA LEU A 27 -0.08 -16.99 -3.49
C LEU A 27 -0.47 -15.93 -2.45
N ASN A 28 -1.53 -16.15 -1.67
CA ASN A 28 -1.97 -15.25 -0.60
C ASN A 28 -1.46 -15.64 0.79
N GLN A 29 -0.48 -16.55 0.89
CA GLN A 29 0.24 -16.78 2.14
C GLN A 29 1.18 -15.60 2.45
N GLU A 30 1.44 -15.38 3.74
CA GLU A 30 2.38 -14.35 4.17
C GLU A 30 3.81 -14.71 3.74
N PRO A 31 4.61 -13.73 3.26
CA PRO A 31 6.00 -13.96 2.91
C PRO A 31 6.82 -14.26 4.16
N HIS A 32 7.95 -14.94 3.97
CA HIS A 32 8.83 -15.24 5.08
C HIS A 32 9.41 -13.95 5.68
N ILE A 33 9.25 -13.77 7.01
CA ILE A 33 9.57 -12.51 7.70
C ILE A 33 11.02 -12.03 7.52
N THR A 34 11.97 -12.95 7.33
CA THR A 34 13.39 -12.58 7.15
C THR A 34 13.69 -11.97 5.79
N TRP A 35 12.77 -12.08 4.83
CA TRP A 35 12.90 -11.47 3.51
C TRP A 35 12.43 -10.02 3.50
N ILE A 36 11.63 -9.63 4.50
CA ILE A 36 11.06 -8.29 4.59
C ILE A 36 12.16 -7.32 5.06
N LYS A 37 12.43 -6.30 4.26
CA LYS A 37 13.38 -5.23 4.59
C LYS A 37 12.65 -3.91 4.80
N LYS A 38 13.26 -3.04 5.61
CA LYS A 38 12.77 -1.68 5.87
C LYS A 38 13.44 -0.69 4.93
N HIS A 39 12.65 0.15 4.27
CA HIS A 39 13.18 1.17 3.39
C HIS A 39 13.79 2.32 4.21
N PRO A 40 14.99 2.80 3.88
CA PRO A 40 15.66 3.86 4.66
C PRO A 40 15.00 5.24 4.61
N LEU A 41 14.01 5.47 3.73
CA LEU A 41 13.51 6.79 3.36
C LEU A 41 11.98 6.80 3.19
N ALA A 42 11.43 5.77 2.53
CA ALA A 42 9.99 5.61 2.44
C ALA A 42 9.42 5.25 3.81
N LYS A 43 8.30 5.90 4.16
CA LYS A 43 7.60 5.71 5.42
C LYS A 43 6.17 5.26 5.14
N ALA A 44 5.70 4.28 5.88
CA ALA A 44 4.32 3.83 5.91
C ALA A 44 3.71 4.15 7.29
N LYS A 45 2.39 4.09 7.40
CA LYS A 45 1.74 4.21 8.70
C LYS A 45 1.27 2.84 9.17
N ASN A 46 1.67 2.43 10.37
CA ASN A 46 1.19 1.20 10.98
C ASN A 46 -0.29 1.31 11.42
N ASP A 47 -0.84 0.22 11.95
CA ASP A 47 -2.22 0.10 12.43
C ASP A 47 -2.53 1.07 13.57
N GLN A 48 -1.52 1.46 14.34
CA GLN A 48 -1.61 2.44 15.43
C GLN A 48 -1.49 3.89 14.95
N GLY A 49 -1.45 4.12 13.63
CA GLY A 49 -1.32 5.46 13.06
C GLY A 49 0.10 6.04 13.08
N GLN A 50 1.08 5.32 13.62
CA GLN A 50 2.46 5.77 13.76
C GLN A 50 3.21 5.62 12.44
N THR A 51 4.12 6.56 12.18
CA THR A 51 4.95 6.54 10.97
C THR A 51 6.14 5.61 11.18
N VAL A 52 6.14 4.49 10.48
CA VAL A 52 7.21 3.48 10.48
C VAL A 52 7.90 3.43 9.12
N PRO A 53 9.14 2.94 9.01
CA PRO A 53 9.77 2.68 7.72
C PRO A 53 8.90 1.74 6.88
N ALA A 54 8.71 2.05 5.60
CA ALA A 54 7.94 1.19 4.70
C ALA A 54 8.66 -0.15 4.51
N GLU A 55 7.90 -1.24 4.55
CA GLU A 55 8.42 -2.58 4.38
C GLU A 55 8.39 -2.98 2.89
N TYR A 56 9.39 -3.71 2.44
CA TYR A 56 9.44 -4.17 1.06
C TYR A 56 10.14 -5.51 0.93
N LEU A 57 9.77 -6.26 -0.12
CA LEU A 57 10.49 -7.44 -0.56
C LEU A 57 11.60 -7.05 -1.55
N PRO A 58 12.85 -7.46 -1.30
CA PRO A 58 13.95 -7.31 -2.24
C PRO A 58 13.66 -8.00 -3.59
N ILE A 59 14.17 -7.41 -4.67
CA ILE A 59 13.93 -7.93 -6.04
C ILE A 59 14.45 -9.36 -6.22
N ASP A 60 15.59 -9.72 -5.61
CA ASP A 60 16.16 -11.07 -5.67
C ASP A 60 15.21 -12.13 -5.10
N LYS A 61 14.39 -11.78 -4.10
CA LYS A 61 13.40 -12.68 -3.51
C LYS A 61 12.18 -12.82 -4.41
N ILE A 62 11.76 -11.73 -5.05
CA ILE A 62 10.65 -11.76 -6.01
C ILE A 62 11.03 -12.61 -7.23
N GLU A 63 12.20 -12.41 -7.83
CA GLU A 63 12.67 -13.19 -8.98
C GLU A 63 12.81 -14.68 -8.62
N SER A 64 13.43 -14.99 -7.46
CA SER A 64 13.50 -16.36 -6.96
C SER A 64 12.13 -17.02 -6.77
N LEU A 65 11.12 -16.27 -6.31
CA LEU A 65 9.75 -16.78 -6.16
C LEU A 65 9.08 -17.02 -7.51
N LEU A 66 9.32 -16.16 -8.51
CA LEU A 66 8.83 -16.35 -9.86
C LEU A 66 9.45 -17.61 -10.50
N ASP A 67 10.77 -17.80 -10.37
CA ASP A 67 11.48 -18.97 -10.86
C ASP A 67 10.95 -20.26 -10.21
N TYR A 68 10.68 -20.23 -8.90
CA TYR A 68 10.21 -21.40 -8.17
C TYR A 68 8.74 -21.76 -8.48
N ILE A 69 7.87 -20.77 -8.58
CA ILE A 69 6.41 -20.99 -8.70
C ILE A 69 5.97 -21.12 -10.16
N PHE A 70 6.44 -20.23 -11.02
CA PHE A 70 5.95 -20.11 -12.40
C PHE A 70 6.89 -20.76 -13.42
N GLN A 71 8.20 -20.83 -13.13
CA GLN A 71 9.27 -21.40 -13.96
C GLN A 71 9.50 -20.66 -15.30
N ASP A 72 8.43 -20.49 -16.08
CA ASP A 72 8.39 -19.74 -17.34
C ASP A 72 7.83 -18.34 -17.08
N TRP A 73 8.71 -17.33 -17.01
CA TRP A 73 8.33 -15.92 -16.93
C TRP A 73 9.36 -15.03 -17.64
N TYR A 74 8.94 -13.86 -18.10
CA TYR A 74 9.86 -12.85 -18.61
C TYR A 74 9.28 -11.43 -18.45
N PRO A 75 10.12 -10.43 -18.14
CA PRO A 75 9.71 -9.03 -18.10
C PRO A 75 9.87 -8.38 -19.48
N GLU A 76 8.83 -7.69 -19.94
CA GLU A 76 8.82 -6.84 -21.13
C GLU A 76 8.81 -5.37 -20.68
N ILE A 77 9.70 -4.54 -21.22
CA ILE A 77 9.71 -3.11 -20.93
C ILE A 77 8.81 -2.41 -21.96
N LEU A 78 7.68 -1.86 -21.50
CA LEU A 78 6.73 -1.17 -22.37
C LEU A 78 7.17 0.28 -22.64
N SER A 79 7.67 0.96 -21.61
CA SER A 79 8.12 2.34 -21.75
C SER A 79 9.22 2.68 -20.75
N THR A 80 10.09 3.61 -21.14
CA THR A 80 11.07 4.24 -20.26
C THR A 80 11.03 5.73 -20.55
N GLN A 81 10.70 6.53 -19.54
CA GLN A 81 10.48 7.96 -19.67
C GLN A 81 11.23 8.70 -18.57
N ALA A 82 11.82 9.85 -18.90
CA ALA A 82 12.30 10.78 -17.90
C ALA A 82 11.15 11.72 -17.52
N LEU A 83 10.79 11.76 -16.23
CA LEU A 83 9.79 12.65 -15.67
C LEU A 83 10.47 13.55 -14.64
N PHE A 84 10.64 14.83 -14.97
CA PHE A 84 11.39 15.79 -14.16
C PHE A 84 12.79 15.27 -13.80
N ASN A 85 13.09 15.15 -12.50
CA ASN A 85 14.34 14.62 -11.96
C ASN A 85 14.23 13.12 -11.63
N SER A 86 13.38 12.38 -12.34
CA SER A 86 13.17 10.94 -12.13
C SER A 86 13.07 10.19 -13.45
N ILE A 87 13.36 8.90 -13.39
CA ILE A 87 13.13 7.97 -14.51
C ILE A 87 11.98 7.06 -14.08
N THR A 88 10.97 6.98 -14.94
CA THR A 88 9.83 6.09 -14.80
C THR A 88 9.91 5.00 -15.86
N VAL A 89 9.67 3.77 -15.43
CA VAL A 89 9.64 2.59 -16.29
C VAL A 89 8.31 1.89 -16.09
N THR A 90 7.66 1.53 -17.18
CA THR A 90 6.50 0.64 -17.17
C THR A 90 6.95 -0.73 -17.67
N VAL A 91 6.69 -1.76 -16.88
CA VAL A 91 7.04 -3.15 -17.21
C VAL A 91 5.78 -3.99 -17.24
N ARG A 92 5.72 -4.90 -18.19
CA ARG A 92 4.75 -5.99 -18.25
C ARG A 92 5.46 -7.29 -17.92
N VAL A 93 5.04 -7.96 -16.86
CA VAL A 93 5.58 -9.28 -16.50
C VAL A 93 4.67 -10.34 -17.09
N HIS A 94 5.18 -11.10 -18.05
CA HIS A 94 4.51 -12.26 -18.61
C HIS A 94 4.89 -13.50 -17.80
N LEU A 95 3.90 -14.28 -17.41
CA LEU A 95 4.08 -15.52 -16.66
C LEU A 95 3.14 -16.59 -17.20
N LYS A 96 3.61 -17.82 -17.18
CA LYS A 96 2.81 -18.97 -17.55
C LYS A 96 2.12 -19.51 -16.31
N TRP A 97 0.78 -19.52 -16.32
CA TRP A 97 0.01 -19.93 -15.15
C TRP A 97 0.15 -21.45 -14.92
N PRO A 98 0.60 -21.92 -13.74
CA PRO A 98 0.97 -23.32 -13.56
C PRO A 98 -0.23 -24.27 -13.58
N THR A 99 -1.44 -23.79 -13.29
CA THR A 99 -2.65 -24.64 -13.27
C THR A 99 -3.33 -24.78 -14.63
N THR A 100 -3.19 -23.79 -15.52
CA THR A 100 -3.88 -23.78 -16.83
C THR A 100 -2.91 -23.80 -18.02
N GLY A 101 -1.63 -23.51 -17.80
CA GLY A 101 -0.62 -23.39 -18.85
C GLY A 101 -0.73 -22.13 -19.71
N GLU A 102 -1.69 -21.25 -19.41
CA GLU A 102 -1.94 -20.02 -20.17
C GLU A 102 -0.96 -18.92 -19.79
N TRP A 103 -0.56 -18.11 -20.76
CA TRP A 103 0.19 -16.89 -20.51
C TRP A 103 -0.73 -15.81 -19.95
N ARG A 104 -0.31 -15.22 -18.84
CA ARG A 104 -0.94 -14.05 -18.22
C ARG A 104 0.10 -12.95 -18.08
N PHE A 105 -0.39 -11.73 -17.99
CA PHE A 105 0.47 -10.58 -17.80
C PHE A 105 -0.06 -9.68 -16.70
N TYR A 106 0.88 -9.03 -16.01
CA TYR A 106 0.61 -7.97 -15.05
C TYR A 106 1.49 -6.79 -15.36
N ASP A 107 0.91 -5.61 -15.34
CA ASP A 107 1.62 -4.36 -15.57
C ASP A 107 2.02 -3.76 -14.23
N GLY A 108 3.22 -3.19 -14.18
CA GLY A 108 3.75 -2.50 -13.04
C GLY A 108 4.49 -1.24 -13.43
N VAL A 109 4.51 -0.28 -12.52
CA VAL A 109 5.14 1.02 -12.72
C VAL A 109 6.18 1.24 -11.63
N GLY A 110 7.36 1.71 -12.04
CA GLY A 110 8.45 2.02 -11.13
C GLY A 110 9.06 3.37 -11.45
N ALA A 111 9.39 4.15 -10.43
CA ALA A 111 10.06 5.42 -10.57
C ALA A 111 11.28 5.51 -9.65
N ALA A 112 12.39 6.03 -10.17
CA ALA A 112 13.60 6.27 -9.40
C ALA A 112 14.10 7.69 -9.64
N THR A 113 14.51 8.37 -8.56
CA THR A 113 15.05 9.73 -8.64
C THR A 113 16.48 9.74 -9.17
N ILE A 114 16.76 10.71 -10.03
CA ILE A 114 18.10 11.02 -10.54
C ILE A 114 18.86 11.73 -9.43
N GLN A 115 20.03 11.20 -9.07
CA GLN A 115 20.88 11.77 -8.04
C GLN A 115 21.61 13.00 -8.54
N VAL A 116 21.52 14.09 -7.79
CA VAL A 116 22.30 15.32 -7.98
C VAL A 116 23.39 15.44 -6.93
N ASP A 117 24.35 16.34 -7.15
CA ASP A 117 25.38 16.65 -6.19
C ASP A 117 24.82 17.25 -4.88
N LYS A 118 25.55 17.04 -3.79
CA LYS A 118 25.12 17.47 -2.45
C LYS A 118 25.08 19.00 -2.41
N GLY A 119 23.92 19.55 -2.08
CA GLY A 119 23.70 21.00 -1.99
C GLY A 119 23.08 21.62 -3.25
N SER A 120 22.95 20.85 -4.33
CA SER A 120 22.27 21.30 -5.55
C SER A 120 20.75 21.12 -5.45
N MET A 121 20.01 21.93 -6.19
CA MET A 121 18.56 21.78 -6.31
C MET A 121 18.21 20.57 -7.18
N ALA A 122 17.13 19.88 -6.85
CA ALA A 122 16.71 18.65 -7.53
C ALA A 122 16.42 18.83 -9.04
N GLY A 123 16.15 20.05 -9.51
CA GLY A 123 15.92 20.37 -10.92
C GLY A 123 17.16 20.86 -11.68
N ASP A 124 18.32 20.96 -11.05
CA ASP A 124 19.54 21.42 -11.70
C ASP A 124 20.16 20.31 -12.56
N LEU A 125 19.88 20.37 -13.86
CA LEU A 125 20.39 19.40 -14.84
C LEU A 125 21.92 19.43 -14.95
N SER A 126 22.57 20.55 -14.59
CA SER A 126 24.03 20.67 -14.65
C SER A 126 24.74 19.94 -13.49
N ALA A 127 24.01 19.69 -12.41
CA ALA A 127 24.51 19.01 -11.21
C ALA A 127 24.12 17.52 -11.13
N ILE A 128 23.63 16.94 -12.23
CA ILE A 128 23.33 15.51 -12.32
C ILE A 128 24.64 14.72 -12.27
N LYS A 129 24.73 13.75 -11.37
CA LYS A 129 25.90 12.86 -11.30
C LYS A 129 25.99 12.03 -12.57
N ALA A 130 27.21 11.83 -13.08
CA ALA A 130 27.45 11.04 -14.30
C ALA A 130 26.86 9.61 -14.22
N SER A 131 26.87 8.98 -13.04
CA SER A 131 26.30 7.65 -12.82
C SER A 131 24.79 7.65 -12.52
N ALA A 132 24.14 8.81 -12.41
CA ALA A 132 22.77 8.91 -11.90
C ALA A 132 21.76 8.17 -12.77
N VAL A 133 21.83 8.33 -14.10
CA VAL A 133 20.95 7.62 -15.05
C VAL A 133 21.21 6.11 -15.02
N GLN A 134 22.49 5.71 -14.97
CA GLN A 134 22.90 4.32 -14.92
C GLN A 134 22.44 3.62 -13.63
N MET A 135 22.23 4.36 -12.53
CA MET A 135 21.64 3.84 -11.30
C MET A 135 20.11 3.90 -11.31
N ALA A 136 19.52 5.01 -11.78
CA ALA A 136 18.09 5.25 -11.71
C ALA A 136 17.30 4.34 -12.66
N ALA A 137 17.74 4.14 -13.89
CA ALA A 137 17.03 3.30 -14.86
C ALA A 137 16.85 1.84 -14.40
N PRO A 138 17.91 1.10 -13.98
CA PRO A 138 17.74 -0.27 -13.48
C PRO A 138 16.99 -0.33 -12.13
N SER A 139 17.12 0.71 -11.29
CA SER A 139 16.34 0.80 -10.04
C SER A 139 14.85 0.93 -10.34
N ALA A 140 14.48 1.82 -11.27
CA ALA A 140 13.09 2.02 -11.70
C ALA A 140 12.52 0.74 -12.34
N LYS A 141 13.29 0.03 -13.17
CA LYS A 141 12.91 -1.28 -13.71
C LYS A 141 12.63 -2.29 -12.59
N SER A 142 13.51 -2.38 -11.60
CA SER A 142 13.34 -3.28 -10.45
C SER A 142 12.08 -2.95 -9.65
N TYR A 143 11.75 -1.67 -9.50
CA TYR A 143 10.53 -1.23 -8.82
C TYR A 143 9.28 -1.58 -9.62
N ALA A 144 9.32 -1.40 -10.94
CA ALA A 144 8.21 -1.77 -11.83
C ALA A 144 7.93 -3.28 -11.81
N ILE A 145 8.96 -4.12 -11.79
CA ILE A 145 8.80 -5.58 -11.70
C ILE A 145 8.15 -5.97 -10.37
N LYS A 146 8.59 -5.38 -9.24
CA LYS A 146 7.97 -5.65 -7.93
C LYS A 146 6.50 -5.25 -7.92
N ASP A 147 6.18 -4.05 -8.40
CA ASP A 147 4.81 -3.55 -8.48
C ASP A 147 3.90 -4.46 -9.34
N ALA A 148 4.40 -4.95 -10.48
CA ALA A 148 3.69 -5.94 -11.28
C ALA A 148 3.43 -7.24 -10.49
N CYS A 149 4.43 -7.72 -9.75
CA CYS A 149 4.32 -8.97 -8.98
C CYS A 149 3.43 -8.86 -7.75
N GLU A 150 3.28 -7.67 -7.16
CA GLU A 150 2.36 -7.44 -6.03
C GLU A 150 0.89 -7.80 -6.40
N HIS A 151 0.53 -7.77 -7.68
CA HIS A 151 -0.80 -8.19 -8.13
C HIS A 151 -1.07 -9.70 -7.96
N LEU A 152 -0.02 -10.52 -7.82
CA LEU A 152 -0.14 -11.98 -7.69
C LEU A 152 -0.70 -12.40 -6.32
N GLY A 153 -0.35 -11.68 -5.25
CA GLY A 153 -0.81 -12.00 -3.91
C GLY A 153 0.12 -11.53 -2.80
N LYS A 154 -0.26 -11.84 -1.56
CA LYS A 154 0.49 -11.46 -0.34
C LYS A 154 1.93 -11.96 -0.34
N LEU A 155 2.18 -13.15 -0.89
CA LEU A 155 3.50 -13.75 -0.95
C LEU A 155 4.51 -12.88 -1.71
N PHE A 156 4.02 -12.08 -2.67
CA PHE A 156 4.81 -11.13 -3.46
C PHE A 156 4.83 -9.71 -2.89
N GLY A 157 4.22 -9.47 -1.73
CA GLY A 157 4.34 -8.22 -0.98
C GLY A 157 3.13 -7.28 -1.04
N ARG A 158 2.03 -7.70 -1.68
CA ARG A 158 0.83 -6.86 -1.92
C ARG A 158 0.31 -6.12 -0.69
N ASP A 159 0.35 -6.79 0.46
CA ASP A 159 -0.32 -6.36 1.68
C ASP A 159 0.67 -5.85 2.75
N LEU A 160 1.98 -5.79 2.45
CA LEU A 160 3.04 -5.43 3.43
C LEU A 160 2.84 -4.05 4.08
N ASN A 161 2.26 -3.10 3.35
CA ASN A 161 2.02 -1.73 3.86
C ASN A 161 0.52 -1.37 3.88
N ARG A 162 -0.38 -2.36 3.76
CA ARG A 162 -1.83 -2.16 3.78
C ARG A 162 -2.37 -2.42 5.19
N ARG A 163 -3.25 -1.54 5.66
CA ARG A 163 -3.88 -1.61 7.00
C ARG A 163 -5.07 -2.55 7.02
N ASP A 164 -5.88 -2.48 5.99
CA ASP A 164 -7.05 -3.33 5.83
C ASP A 164 -6.70 -4.45 4.85
N THR A 165 -6.50 -5.66 5.37
CA THR A 165 -6.27 -6.85 4.53
C THR A 165 -7.52 -7.70 4.50
N VAL A 166 -7.89 -8.14 3.30
CA VAL A 166 -8.99 -9.10 3.12
C VAL A 166 -8.37 -10.48 2.97
N MET A 167 -8.77 -11.41 3.84
CA MET A 167 -8.38 -12.80 3.68
C MET A 167 -9.17 -13.42 2.53
N LEU A 168 -8.45 -14.02 1.58
CA LEU A 168 -9.08 -14.82 0.55
C LEU A 168 -9.49 -16.15 1.18
N ALA A 169 -10.79 -16.39 1.32
CA ALA A 169 -11.33 -17.70 1.64
C ALA A 169 -11.54 -18.48 0.33
N GLY A 170 -11.09 -19.74 0.27
CA GLY A 170 -11.32 -20.60 -0.88
C GLY A 170 -12.81 -20.79 -1.12
N ALA A 171 -13.26 -20.62 -2.36
CA ALA A 171 -14.66 -20.71 -2.74
C ALA A 171 -15.07 -22.14 -3.17
N TYR A 172 -14.09 -23.04 -3.38
CA TYR A 172 -14.32 -24.39 -3.91
C TYR A 172 -13.81 -25.47 -2.95
N SER A 173 -14.59 -26.56 -2.78
CA SER A 173 -14.23 -27.73 -1.97
C SER A 173 -14.01 -28.96 -2.87
N LYS A 174 -13.13 -29.90 -2.47
CA LYS A 174 -12.77 -31.08 -3.28
C LYS A 174 -13.91 -32.07 -3.54
N GLU A 175 -15.01 -32.05 -2.80
CA GLU A 175 -16.08 -33.04 -2.90
C GLU A 175 -17.47 -32.40 -2.70
N GLN A 176 -18.31 -32.43 -3.74
CA GLN A 176 -19.63 -33.10 -3.71
C GLN A 176 -20.26 -33.13 -5.12
N PRO A 177 -20.67 -34.32 -5.62
CA PRO A 177 -21.67 -34.46 -6.68
C PRO A 177 -22.96 -33.71 -6.29
N LEU A 178 -23.76 -33.38 -7.31
CA LEU A 178 -25.03 -32.65 -7.23
C LEU A 178 -25.96 -33.11 -6.09
N GLU A 179 -25.84 -32.52 -4.92
CA GLU A 179 -26.88 -32.52 -3.91
C GLU A 179 -27.08 -31.09 -3.38
N GLN A 180 -28.33 -30.64 -3.53
CA GLN A 180 -28.81 -29.30 -3.25
C GLN A 180 -28.50 -28.91 -1.80
N GLN A 181 -27.44 -28.13 -1.60
CA GLN A 181 -27.28 -27.39 -0.35
C GLN A 181 -28.06 -26.07 -0.44
N PRO A 182 -28.98 -25.80 0.50
CA PRO A 182 -29.68 -24.53 0.55
C PRO A 182 -28.67 -23.38 0.74
N ALA A 183 -28.98 -22.24 0.13
CA ALA A 183 -28.12 -21.06 0.09
C ALA A 183 -27.53 -20.74 1.49
N PRO A 184 -26.24 -20.38 1.58
CA PRO A 184 -25.66 -19.96 2.84
C PRO A 184 -26.46 -18.76 3.36
N GLN A 185 -27.08 -18.93 4.53
CA GLN A 185 -27.73 -17.84 5.22
C GLN A 185 -26.66 -16.85 5.65
N VAL A 186 -26.54 -15.76 4.90
CA VAL A 186 -25.76 -14.60 5.32
C VAL A 186 -26.51 -14.00 6.51
N GLN A 187 -26.09 -14.36 7.72
CA GLN A 187 -26.59 -13.70 8.92
C GLN A 187 -25.97 -12.30 8.94
N TYR A 188 -26.69 -11.32 8.40
CA TYR A 188 -26.41 -9.92 8.68
C TYR A 188 -26.54 -9.75 10.19
N GLN A 189 -25.43 -9.63 10.90
CA GLN A 189 -25.46 -9.02 12.22
C GLN A 189 -25.89 -7.57 11.98
N GLN A 190 -27.19 -7.33 12.14
CA GLN A 190 -27.72 -6.00 12.27
C GLN A 190 -27.09 -5.42 13.54
N THR A 191 -26.05 -4.61 13.40
CA THR A 191 -25.68 -3.67 14.45
C THR A 191 -26.95 -2.85 14.69
N PRO A 192 -27.53 -2.83 15.90
CA PRO A 192 -28.71 -2.02 16.15
C PRO A 192 -28.33 -0.58 15.82
N VAL A 193 -29.07 0.00 14.86
CA VAL A 193 -29.10 1.43 14.63
C VAL A 193 -29.55 2.03 15.96
N GLN A 194 -28.61 2.52 16.76
CA GLN A 194 -28.95 3.24 17.98
C GLN A 194 -29.82 4.42 17.55
N ALA A 195 -31.01 4.45 18.14
CA ALA A 195 -32.03 5.45 17.91
C ALA A 195 -31.45 6.86 17.99
N ALA A 196 -32.01 7.74 17.16
CA ALA A 196 -31.68 9.15 17.03
C ALA A 196 -31.26 9.83 18.35
N PRO A 197 -30.22 10.68 18.35
CA PRO A 197 -29.95 11.52 19.50
C PRO A 197 -31.15 12.44 19.74
N GLN A 198 -31.60 12.43 20.99
CA GLN A 198 -32.67 13.27 21.51
C GLN A 198 -32.40 14.76 21.25
N GLN A 199 -33.50 15.49 21.14
CA GLN A 199 -33.58 16.92 20.94
C GLN A 199 -32.64 17.69 21.89
N TYR A 200 -31.86 18.60 21.31
CA TYR A 200 -31.06 19.58 22.05
C TYR A 200 -32.02 20.53 22.81
N GLN A 201 -32.15 20.35 24.13
CA GLN A 201 -32.66 21.39 25.01
C GLN A 201 -31.49 22.25 25.48
N PRO A 202 -31.51 23.58 25.32
CA PRO A 202 -30.47 24.44 25.86
C PRO A 202 -30.56 24.48 27.39
N GLN A 203 -29.57 23.90 28.08
CA GLN A 203 -29.41 24.07 29.53
C GLN A 203 -28.78 25.43 29.84
N ALA A 204 -29.39 26.11 30.82
CA ALA A 204 -29.05 27.44 31.28
C ALA A 204 -27.61 27.53 31.84
N ALA A 205 -26.95 28.65 31.54
CA ALA A 205 -25.60 28.97 31.94
C ALA A 205 -25.44 29.02 33.48
N PRO A 206 -24.36 28.45 34.04
CA PRO A 206 -24.03 28.63 35.45
C PRO A 206 -23.50 30.05 35.71
N GLN A 207 -24.07 30.71 36.72
CA GLN A 207 -23.71 32.04 37.20
C GLN A 207 -22.26 32.05 37.71
N GLN A 208 -21.43 32.93 37.15
CA GLN A 208 -20.09 33.23 37.66
C GLN A 208 -20.22 34.04 38.95
N GLN A 209 -19.66 33.51 40.04
CA GLN A 209 -19.42 34.27 41.26
C GLN A 209 -18.30 35.29 41.03
N ALA A 210 -18.58 36.54 41.37
CA ALA A 210 -17.66 37.66 41.22
C ALA A 210 -16.49 37.59 42.23
N PRO A 211 -15.23 37.82 41.81
CA PRO A 211 -14.18 38.26 42.70
C PRO A 211 -14.26 39.79 42.94
N PRO A 212 -13.78 40.29 44.10
CA PRO A 212 -13.97 41.67 44.52
C PRO A 212 -13.06 42.66 43.77
N GLN A 213 -13.58 43.89 43.69
CA GLN A 213 -12.97 45.07 43.08
C GLN A 213 -11.60 45.44 43.70
N SER A 214 -10.65 45.82 42.86
CA SER A 214 -9.66 46.86 43.18
C SER A 214 -9.28 47.62 41.91
N ALA A 215 -9.27 48.94 42.03
CA ALA A 215 -9.20 49.94 40.98
C ALA A 215 -7.76 50.22 40.49
N PRO A 216 -7.48 51.29 39.71
CA PRO A 216 -7.18 51.18 38.29
C PRO A 216 -5.73 51.55 37.91
N GLN A 217 -5.45 51.26 36.63
CA GLN A 217 -4.25 51.53 35.85
C GLN A 217 -3.66 52.95 35.99
N ALA A 218 -2.33 53.02 35.86
CA ALA A 218 -1.65 54.15 35.21
C ALA A 218 -0.57 53.62 34.26
N SER A 219 -0.62 54.12 33.03
CA SER A 219 0.20 53.75 31.87
C SER A 219 1.58 54.44 31.86
N PRO A 220 2.33 54.49 30.74
CA PRO A 220 3.63 53.86 30.58
C PRO A 220 4.81 54.85 30.66
N VAL A 221 6.01 54.38 30.97
CA VAL A 221 7.24 55.15 30.80
C VAL A 221 8.22 54.37 29.94
N GLN A 222 8.48 54.92 28.76
CA GLN A 222 9.63 54.59 27.91
C GLN A 222 10.92 54.80 28.70
N GLN A 223 11.86 53.86 28.63
CA GLN A 223 13.27 54.19 28.83
C GLN A 223 14.18 53.21 28.08
N SER A 224 15.10 53.84 27.36
CA SER A 224 16.11 53.38 26.42
C SER A 224 17.41 52.89 27.09
N PHE A 225 18.29 52.30 26.27
CA PHE A 225 19.73 51.99 26.50
C PHE A 225 20.03 50.75 27.35
N SER A 226 21.04 49.90 27.11
CA SER A 226 22.16 49.90 26.16
C SER A 226 22.76 48.48 26.07
N PHE A 227 23.42 48.23 24.94
CA PHE A 227 24.31 47.08 24.68
C PHE A 227 25.51 47.07 25.63
N ASN A 228 25.94 45.89 26.11
CA ASN A 228 27.26 45.71 26.75
C ASN A 228 27.92 44.40 26.27
N PRO A 229 29.02 44.47 25.48
CA PRO A 229 29.76 43.30 25.05
C PRO A 229 30.88 43.00 26.06
N ALA A 230 30.59 42.14 27.02
CA ALA A 230 31.61 41.58 27.91
C ALA A 230 31.21 40.16 28.31
N ASN A 231 31.32 39.23 27.35
CA ASN A 231 31.64 37.83 27.59
C ASN A 231 32.29 37.31 26.31
N LEU A 232 33.62 37.41 26.32
CA LEU A 232 34.53 36.62 25.49
C LEU A 232 34.33 35.13 25.75
#